data_AF-A0A0G1LVP6-F1
#
_entry.id   AF-A0A0G1LVP6-F1
#
_cell.length_a   1.000
_cell.length_b   1.000
_cell.length_c   1.000
_cell.angle_alpha   90.00
_cell.angle_beta   90.00
_cell.angle_gamma   90.00
#
_symmetry.space_group_name_H-M   'P 1'
#
loop_
_entity.id
_entity.type
_entity.pdbx_description
1 polymer ?
#
loop_
_entity_poly.entity_id
_entity_poly.type
_entity_poly.pdbx_seq_one_letter_code
_entity_poly.pdbx_strand_id
1 'polypeptide(L)'
;MAWSIIAGFSRGINIYKNNTEDFNKAEFKKFLKKELRDRFGNNYHTDSKTHIKKLSKLKEDIDRKFGKILDNGEQIYFGRVQKIVNLYLKYRWVCFNERKPVHCPFDSNILNELGLFGIRFTRMTEDQYREAIKKVEEKANRFENIAEWEIKVFNSKNPFYQNL
;
A
#
# COMPACT_ATOMS: atom_id res chain seq x y z
N MET A 1 -0.86 -17.18 -0.75
CA MET A 1 -0.22 -15.86 -1.02
C MET A 1 -1.16 -14.65 -0.84
N ALA A 2 -2.45 -14.70 -1.22
CA ALA A 2 -3.37 -13.54 -1.06
C ALA A 2 -3.72 -13.16 0.41
N TRP A 3 -3.41 -14.01 1.39
CA TRP A 3 -3.72 -13.78 2.80
C TRP A 3 -2.75 -12.80 3.49
N SER A 4 -1.49 -12.67 3.05
CA SER A 4 -0.50 -11.76 3.67
C SER A 4 -0.75 -10.29 3.32
N ILE A 5 -1.24 -9.99 2.11
CA ILE A 5 -1.53 -8.61 1.67
C ILE A 5 -2.69 -8.01 2.47
N ILE A 6 -3.72 -8.83 2.76
CA ILE A 6 -4.88 -8.41 3.57
C ILE A 6 -4.52 -8.31 5.07
N ALA A 7 -3.56 -9.11 5.56
CA ALA A 7 -3.08 -8.96 6.95
C ALA A 7 -2.30 -7.65 7.16
N GLY A 8 -1.55 -7.18 6.16
CA GLY A 8 -0.87 -5.87 6.20
C GLY A 8 -1.84 -4.67 6.21
N PHE A 9 -3.07 -4.89 5.76
CA PHE A 9 -4.13 -3.87 5.68
C PHE A 9 -4.72 -3.50 7.06
N SER A 10 -4.80 -4.45 7.99
CA SER A 10 -5.48 -4.31 9.30
C SER A 10 -4.54 -4.14 10.49
N ARG A 11 -3.24 -3.92 10.28
CA ARG A 11 -2.29 -3.74 11.39
C ARG A 11 -2.57 -2.43 12.14
N GLY A 12 -2.98 -2.58 13.40
CA GLY A 12 -3.01 -1.51 14.40
C GLY A 12 -4.25 -0.61 14.44
N ILE A 13 -5.15 -0.64 13.44
CA ILE A 13 -6.41 0.14 13.45
C ILE A 13 -7.50 -0.62 12.69
N ASN A 14 -8.73 -0.62 13.21
CA ASN A 14 -9.91 -1.16 12.55
C ASN A 14 -10.19 -0.46 11.21
N ILE A 15 -10.60 -1.26 10.24
CA ILE A 15 -10.94 -0.78 8.89
C ILE A 15 -12.45 -0.70 8.75
N TYR A 16 -13.10 -1.67 9.34
CA TYR A 16 -14.53 -1.81 9.33
C TYR A 16 -15.12 -1.16 10.57
N LYS A 17 -16.32 -0.60 10.44
CA LYS A 17 -17.13 -0.20 11.60
C LYS A 17 -17.34 -1.42 12.50
N ASN A 18 -17.49 -1.17 13.80
CA ASN A 18 -17.89 -2.21 14.75
C ASN A 18 -19.18 -2.91 14.26
N ASN A 19 -19.28 -4.23 14.48
CA ASN A 19 -20.41 -5.07 14.05
C ASN A 19 -20.66 -5.17 12.55
N THR A 20 -19.68 -4.79 11.70
CA THR A 20 -19.78 -5.08 10.26
C THR A 20 -19.89 -6.59 10.04
N GLU A 21 -20.93 -7.02 9.32
CA GLU A 21 -21.18 -8.41 8.98
C GLU A 21 -20.02 -9.02 8.17
N ASP A 22 -19.74 -10.30 8.41
CA ASP A 22 -18.63 -10.98 7.76
C ASP A 22 -18.84 -11.15 6.25
N PHE A 23 -20.10 -11.25 5.79
CA PHE A 23 -20.44 -11.22 4.38
C PHE A 23 -19.94 -9.94 3.69
N ASN A 24 -20.17 -8.78 4.31
CA ASN A 24 -19.72 -7.50 3.77
C ASN A 24 -18.19 -7.38 3.75
N LYS A 25 -17.50 -7.90 4.79
CA LYS A 25 -16.03 -7.97 4.80
C LYS A 25 -15.50 -8.89 3.70
N ALA A 26 -16.17 -10.02 3.45
CA ALA A 26 -15.79 -10.97 2.40
C ALA A 26 -15.94 -10.35 1.00
N GLU A 27 -17.05 -9.66 0.74
CA GLU A 27 -17.28 -8.94 -0.52
C GLU A 27 -16.26 -7.83 -0.74
N PHE A 28 -15.91 -7.07 0.30
CA PHE A 28 -14.83 -6.08 0.23
C PHE A 28 -13.48 -6.72 -0.14
N LYS A 29 -13.12 -7.83 0.52
CA LYS A 29 -11.87 -8.55 0.21
C LYS A 29 -11.87 -9.12 -1.21
N LYS A 30 -13.00 -9.66 -1.68
CA LYS A 30 -13.19 -10.17 -3.05
C LYS A 30 -13.02 -9.05 -4.07
N PHE A 31 -13.63 -7.90 -3.82
CA PHE A 31 -13.46 -6.70 -4.62
C PHE A 31 -12.00 -6.27 -4.69
N LEU A 32 -11.32 -6.09 -3.55
CA LEU A 32 -9.91 -5.69 -3.55
C LEU A 32 -9.03 -6.66 -4.34
N LYS A 33 -9.19 -7.98 -4.15
CA LYS A 33 -8.43 -8.99 -4.89
C LYS A 33 -8.63 -8.86 -6.41
N LYS A 34 -9.88 -8.65 -6.83
CA LYS A 34 -10.22 -8.42 -8.24
C LYS A 34 -9.53 -7.15 -8.77
N GLU A 35 -9.67 -6.02 -8.08
CA GLU A 35 -9.11 -4.75 -8.55
C GLU A 35 -7.57 -4.75 -8.56
N LEU A 36 -6.92 -5.40 -7.60
CA LEU A 36 -5.46 -5.57 -7.60
C LEU A 36 -4.99 -6.34 -8.82
N ARG A 37 -5.65 -7.46 -9.14
CA ARG A 37 -5.30 -8.25 -10.31
C ARG A 37 -5.59 -7.50 -11.60
N ASP A 38 -6.77 -6.91 -11.72
CA ASP A 38 -7.25 -6.36 -12.99
C ASP A 38 -6.60 -5.00 -13.32
N ARG A 39 -6.31 -4.15 -12.32
CA ARG A 39 -5.71 -2.81 -12.55
C ARG A 39 -4.19 -2.77 -12.41
N PHE A 40 -3.62 -3.67 -11.60
CA PHE A 40 -2.22 -3.64 -11.18
C PHE A 40 -1.49 -4.98 -11.39
N GLY A 41 -2.12 -5.98 -11.99
CA GLY A 41 -1.48 -7.27 -12.31
C GLY A 41 -0.60 -7.23 -13.57
N ASN A 42 0.06 -8.34 -13.83
CA ASN A 42 0.81 -8.69 -15.04
C ASN A 42 1.73 -7.57 -15.56
N ASN A 43 2.96 -7.49 -15.03
CA ASN A 43 3.99 -6.55 -15.50
C ASN A 43 3.56 -5.07 -15.45
N TYR A 44 2.68 -4.72 -14.51
CA TYR A 44 2.24 -3.36 -14.30
C TYR A 44 3.41 -2.39 -14.12
N HIS A 45 3.44 -1.33 -14.93
CA HIS A 45 4.42 -0.26 -14.83
C HIS A 45 3.85 1.02 -15.43
N THR A 46 4.18 2.18 -14.85
CA THR A 46 3.73 3.50 -15.28
C THR A 46 4.58 4.58 -14.60
N ASP A 47 4.38 5.86 -14.93
CA ASP A 47 5.03 6.97 -14.21
C ASP A 47 4.37 7.25 -12.85
N SER A 48 5.10 7.92 -11.96
CA SER A 48 4.65 8.26 -10.60
C SER A 48 3.29 8.98 -10.57
N LYS A 49 3.08 9.96 -11.47
CA LYS A 49 1.85 10.76 -11.53
C LYS A 49 0.65 9.90 -11.94
N THR A 50 0.82 9.05 -12.94
CA THR A 50 -0.22 8.10 -13.38
C THR A 50 -0.49 7.04 -12.31
N HIS A 51 0.54 6.57 -11.61
CA HIS A 51 0.38 5.64 -10.49
C HIS A 51 -0.49 6.23 -9.38
N ILE A 52 -0.21 7.47 -8.95
CA ILE A 52 -1.00 8.17 -7.93
C ILE A 52 -2.46 8.31 -8.37
N LYS A 53 -2.73 8.73 -9.61
CA LYS A 53 -4.11 8.81 -10.14
C LYS A 53 -4.84 7.47 -10.07
N LYS A 54 -4.17 6.36 -10.35
CA LYS A 54 -4.78 5.02 -10.22
C LYS A 54 -5.07 4.65 -8.77
N LEU A 55 -4.23 5.05 -7.82
CA LEU A 55 -4.50 4.89 -6.38
C LEU A 55 -5.71 5.72 -5.95
N SER A 56 -5.78 7.00 -6.33
CA SER A 56 -6.93 7.88 -6.04
C SER A 56 -8.21 7.29 -6.63
N LYS A 57 -8.15 6.75 -7.86
CA LYS A 57 -9.32 6.12 -8.47
C LYS A 57 -9.78 4.86 -7.74
N LEU A 58 -8.85 4.01 -7.29
CA LEU A 58 -9.21 2.84 -6.48
C LEU A 58 -9.82 3.25 -5.14
N LYS A 59 -9.29 4.30 -4.50
CA LYS A 59 -9.85 4.88 -3.26
C LYS A 59 -11.30 5.32 -3.48
N GLU A 60 -11.57 6.11 -4.52
CA GLU A 60 -12.94 6.56 -4.87
C GLU A 60 -13.90 5.39 -5.06
N ASP A 61 -13.47 4.34 -5.76
CA ASP A 61 -14.30 3.17 -6.01
C ASP A 61 -14.58 2.37 -4.72
N ILE A 62 -13.60 2.31 -3.81
CA ILE A 62 -13.77 1.74 -2.47
C ILE A 62 -14.79 2.55 -1.68
N ASP A 63 -14.61 3.86 -1.60
CA ASP A 63 -15.48 4.76 -0.80
C ASP A 63 -16.92 4.67 -1.31
N ARG A 64 -17.12 4.73 -2.63
CA ARG A 64 -18.44 4.64 -3.26
C ARG A 64 -19.14 3.31 -2.99
N LYS A 65 -18.40 2.18 -3.06
CA LYS A 65 -19.01 0.84 -2.98
C LYS A 65 -19.11 0.31 -1.54
N PHE A 66 -18.18 0.70 -0.67
CA PHE A 66 -18.03 0.13 0.66
C PHE A 66 -18.00 1.16 1.78
N GLY A 67 -18.20 2.45 1.51
CA GLY A 67 -18.17 3.50 2.52
C GLY A 67 -18.99 3.18 3.77
N LYS A 68 -20.20 2.63 3.60
CA LYS A 68 -21.09 2.26 4.71
C LYS A 68 -20.45 1.32 5.75
N ILE A 69 -19.48 0.49 5.35
CA ILE A 69 -18.81 -0.46 6.24
C ILE A 69 -17.48 0.05 6.79
N LEU A 70 -16.99 1.21 6.35
CA LEU A 70 -15.68 1.74 6.74
C LEU A 70 -15.76 2.55 8.05
N ASP A 71 -14.78 2.34 8.93
CA ASP A 71 -14.71 2.91 10.29
C ASP A 71 -14.53 4.44 10.32
N ASN A 72 -14.16 5.06 9.19
CA ASN A 72 -13.80 6.48 9.12
C ASN A 72 -14.75 7.28 8.22
N GLY A 73 -15.95 7.60 8.71
CA GLY A 73 -16.85 8.54 8.00
C GLY A 73 -17.15 8.15 6.55
N GLU A 74 -17.23 6.85 6.28
CA GLU A 74 -17.46 6.28 4.96
C GLU A 74 -16.33 6.40 3.93
N GLN A 75 -15.12 6.74 4.38
CA GLN A 75 -13.96 6.88 3.50
C GLN A 75 -12.74 6.10 3.99
N ILE A 76 -12.05 5.46 3.07
CA ILE A 76 -10.76 4.84 3.29
C ILE A 76 -9.65 5.89 3.16
N TYR A 77 -8.64 5.82 4.02
CA TYR A 77 -7.47 6.70 3.89
C TYR A 77 -6.58 6.29 2.72
N PHE A 78 -5.97 7.29 2.08
CA PHE A 78 -5.07 7.10 0.94
C PHE A 78 -3.89 6.18 1.31
N GLY A 79 -3.33 6.35 2.51
CA GLY A 79 -2.22 5.53 2.97
C GLY A 79 -2.53 4.04 3.11
N ARG A 80 -3.80 3.65 3.29
CA ARG A 80 -4.21 2.23 3.26
C ARG A 80 -4.24 1.70 1.83
N VAL A 81 -4.74 2.50 0.88
CA VAL A 81 -4.81 2.14 -0.53
C VAL A 81 -3.41 1.97 -1.12
N GLN A 82 -2.52 2.95 -0.91
CA GLN A 82 -1.13 2.82 -1.38
C GLN A 82 -0.42 1.61 -0.75
N LYS A 83 -0.64 1.31 0.54
CA LYS A 83 0.06 0.21 1.21
C LYS A 83 -0.34 -1.12 0.59
N ILE A 84 -1.62 -1.35 0.35
CA ILE A 84 -2.09 -2.59 -0.28
C ILE A 84 -1.52 -2.73 -1.68
N VAL A 85 -1.65 -1.70 -2.51
CA VAL A 85 -1.26 -1.75 -3.93
C VAL A 85 0.25 -1.93 -4.05
N ASN A 86 1.04 -1.13 -3.33
CA ASN A 86 2.49 -1.19 -3.44
C ASN A 86 3.07 -2.46 -2.82
N LEU A 87 2.41 -3.03 -1.79
CA LEU A 87 2.80 -4.33 -1.25
C LEU A 87 2.47 -5.45 -2.25
N TYR A 88 1.32 -5.39 -2.90
CA TYR A 88 0.98 -6.32 -3.98
C TYR A 88 2.00 -6.26 -5.11
N LEU A 89 2.35 -5.07 -5.60
CA LEU A 89 3.36 -4.89 -6.65
C LEU A 89 4.76 -5.35 -6.21
N LYS A 90 5.15 -5.10 -4.95
CA LYS A 90 6.38 -5.67 -4.38
C LYS A 90 6.39 -7.20 -4.47
N TYR A 91 5.30 -7.87 -4.06
CA TYR A 91 5.20 -9.34 -4.18
C TYR A 91 5.25 -9.83 -5.63
N ARG A 92 4.60 -9.11 -6.56
CA ARG A 92 4.69 -9.42 -8.00
C ARG A 92 6.13 -9.39 -8.50
N TRP A 93 6.87 -8.34 -8.14
CA TRP A 93 8.28 -8.23 -8.48
C TRP A 93 9.12 -9.34 -7.85
N VAL A 94 9.10 -9.49 -6.52
CA VAL A 94 10.05 -10.39 -5.83
C VAL A 94 9.70 -11.88 -5.97
N CYS A 95 8.41 -12.25 -6.04
CA CYS A 95 8.00 -13.65 -6.10
C CYS A 95 7.81 -14.17 -7.53
N PHE A 96 7.55 -13.30 -8.51
CA PHE A 96 7.23 -13.69 -9.87
C PHE A 96 8.15 -13.06 -10.93
N ASN A 97 9.23 -12.39 -10.50
CA ASN A 97 10.20 -11.73 -11.37
C ASN A 97 9.57 -10.75 -12.36
N GLU A 98 8.49 -10.07 -11.94
CA GLU A 98 7.83 -9.04 -12.75
C GLU A 98 8.57 -7.70 -12.68
N ARG A 99 8.07 -6.70 -13.41
CA ARG A 99 8.64 -5.35 -13.38
C ARG A 99 8.72 -4.78 -11.97
N LYS A 100 9.82 -4.08 -11.70
CA LYS A 100 10.07 -3.33 -10.47
C LYS A 100 8.93 -2.33 -10.22
N PRO A 101 8.40 -2.25 -8.98
CA PRO A 101 7.29 -1.37 -8.67
C PRO A 101 7.72 0.10 -8.73
N VAL A 102 6.79 0.94 -9.18
CA VAL A 102 6.97 2.39 -9.33
C VAL A 102 7.20 3.03 -7.94
N HIS A 103 6.39 2.68 -6.95
CA HIS A 103 6.53 3.14 -5.57
C HIS A 103 6.72 1.97 -4.60
N CYS A 104 7.40 2.23 -3.48
CA CYS A 104 7.47 1.27 -2.38
C CYS A 104 6.23 1.35 -1.45
N PRO A 105 5.96 0.30 -0.66
CA PRO A 105 4.84 0.31 0.28
C PRO A 105 5.17 1.07 1.57
N PHE A 106 4.64 2.29 1.74
CA PHE A 106 4.86 3.04 2.99
C PHE A 106 4.07 2.44 4.17
N ASP A 107 4.79 2.02 5.21
CA ASP A 107 4.27 1.74 6.54
C ASP A 107 5.00 2.59 7.59
N SER A 108 4.68 2.38 8.86
CA SER A 108 5.33 3.08 9.97
C SER A 108 6.85 2.93 9.96
N ASN A 109 7.40 1.78 9.56
CA ASN A 109 8.85 1.57 9.55
C ASN A 109 9.52 2.41 8.47
N ILE A 110 8.93 2.45 7.27
CA ILE A 110 9.46 3.25 6.16
C ILE A 110 9.29 4.74 6.43
N LEU A 111 8.13 5.17 6.95
CA LEU A 111 7.91 6.58 7.29
C LEU A 111 8.88 7.05 8.38
N ASN A 112 9.17 6.21 9.38
CA ASN A 112 10.19 6.53 10.39
C ASN A 112 11.59 6.65 9.78
N GLU A 113 11.96 5.78 8.83
CA GLU A 113 13.24 5.93 8.11
C GLU A 113 13.31 7.23 7.31
N LEU A 114 12.19 7.75 6.83
CA LEU A 114 12.12 9.03 6.12
C LEU A 114 12.05 10.25 7.05
N GLY A 115 12.10 10.04 8.37
CA GLY A 115 11.94 11.09 9.37
C GLY A 115 10.53 11.69 9.42
N LEU A 116 9.52 10.96 8.93
CA LEU A 116 8.12 11.38 8.86
C LEU A 116 7.32 10.88 10.06
N PHE A 117 7.85 11.08 11.27
CA PHE A 117 7.31 10.52 12.52
C PHE A 117 5.86 10.92 12.85
N GLY A 118 5.40 12.07 12.34
CA GLY A 118 4.03 12.55 12.52
C GLY A 118 3.01 11.92 11.57
N ILE A 119 3.45 11.25 10.50
CA ILE A 119 2.56 10.70 9.48
C ILE A 119 2.24 9.24 9.81
N ARG A 120 0.95 8.96 10.04
CA ARG A 120 0.46 7.58 10.19
C ARG A 120 -0.07 7.08 8.86
N PHE A 121 0.52 6.02 8.30
CA PHE A 121 0.04 5.47 7.02
C PHE A 121 -1.44 5.06 7.05
N THR A 122 -1.96 4.66 8.22
CA THR A 122 -3.37 4.32 8.40
C THR A 122 -4.33 5.51 8.28
N ARG A 123 -3.82 6.74 8.35
CA ARG A 123 -4.57 8.01 8.24
C ARG A 123 -3.98 8.99 7.22
N MET A 124 -3.07 8.52 6.38
CA MET A 124 -2.31 9.38 5.45
C MET A 124 -3.21 9.90 4.33
N THR A 125 -3.08 11.20 4.02
CA THR A 125 -3.71 11.85 2.87
C THR A 125 -2.89 11.66 1.58
N GLU A 126 -3.44 12.04 0.42
CA GLU A 126 -2.67 12.01 -0.82
C GLU A 126 -1.48 12.99 -0.79
N ASP A 127 -1.64 14.18 -0.19
CA ASP A 127 -0.56 15.16 -0.09
C ASP A 127 0.60 14.66 0.77
N GLN A 128 0.29 14.03 1.91
CA GLN A 128 1.28 13.39 2.76
C GLN A 128 1.98 12.23 2.04
N TYR A 129 1.26 11.51 1.18
CA TYR A 129 1.86 10.48 0.33
C TYR A 129 2.83 11.09 -0.70
N ARG A 130 2.46 12.20 -1.35
CA ARG A 130 3.34 12.92 -2.28
C ARG A 130 4.59 13.45 -1.60
N GLU A 131 4.47 13.96 -0.37
CA GLU A 131 5.61 14.35 0.47
C GLU A 131 6.54 13.16 0.73
N ALA A 132 5.98 12.01 1.11
CA ALA A 132 6.75 10.79 1.35
C ALA A 132 7.46 10.28 0.09
N ILE A 133 6.84 10.39 -1.08
CA ILE A 133 7.46 10.06 -2.37
C ILE A 133 8.68 10.94 -2.63
N LYS A 134 8.54 12.27 -2.46
CA LYS A 134 9.67 13.19 -2.62
C LYS A 134 10.84 12.86 -1.69
N LYS A 135 10.57 12.59 -0.41
CA LYS A 135 11.64 12.23 0.55
C LYS A 135 12.32 10.90 0.23
N VAL A 136 11.56 9.90 -0.24
CA VAL A 136 12.18 8.62 -0.59
C VAL A 136 12.99 8.72 -1.89
N GLU A 137 12.59 9.57 -2.84
CA GLU A 137 13.40 9.89 -4.02
C GLU A 137 14.75 10.48 -3.63
N GLU A 138 14.74 11.46 -2.72
CA GLU A 138 15.97 12.07 -2.18
C GLU A 138 16.85 11.03 -1.47
N LYS A 139 16.26 10.15 -0.63
CA LYS A 139 17.00 9.16 0.15
C LYS A 139 17.49 7.96 -0.68
N ALA A 140 16.78 7.58 -1.73
CA ALA A 140 17.17 6.48 -2.63
C ALA A 140 18.19 6.93 -3.70
N ASN A 141 18.57 8.21 -3.71
CA ASN A 141 19.42 8.90 -4.69
C ASN A 141 18.81 8.98 -6.11
N ARG A 142 18.02 7.98 -6.52
CA ARG A 142 17.21 7.95 -7.75
C ARG A 142 15.91 7.19 -7.54
N PHE A 143 14.86 7.55 -8.28
CA PHE A 143 13.54 6.94 -8.19
C PHE A 143 13.57 5.43 -8.45
N GLU A 144 14.40 4.99 -9.40
CA GLU A 144 14.50 3.58 -9.76
C GLU A 144 14.95 2.73 -8.58
N ASN A 145 15.61 3.29 -7.57
CA ASN A 145 16.16 2.54 -6.44
C ASN A 145 15.18 2.41 -5.26
N ILE A 146 14.02 3.08 -5.30
CA ILE A 146 13.07 3.14 -4.18
C ILE A 146 12.66 1.73 -3.70
N ALA A 147 12.39 0.81 -4.63
CA ALA A 147 11.98 -0.54 -4.29
C ALA A 147 13.13 -1.39 -3.67
N GLU A 148 14.37 -1.19 -4.12
CA GLU A 148 15.55 -1.89 -3.57
C GLU A 148 15.93 -1.33 -2.20
N TRP A 149 15.87 -0.01 -2.05
CA TRP A 149 16.07 0.65 -0.76
C TRP A 149 15.07 0.14 0.27
N GLU A 150 13.78 0.02 -0.10
CA GLU A 150 12.76 -0.53 0.81
C GLU A 150 13.04 -1.99 1.19
N ILE A 151 13.51 -2.84 0.28
CA ILE A 151 13.90 -4.22 0.61
C ILE A 151 15.05 -4.24 1.61
N LYS A 152 16.09 -3.40 1.42
CA LYS A 152 17.22 -3.31 2.35
C LYS A 152 16.76 -2.89 3.75
N VAL A 153 15.90 -1.87 3.83
CA VAL A 153 15.30 -1.41 5.11
C VAL A 153 14.41 -2.49 5.74
N PHE A 154 13.65 -3.22 4.92
CA PHE A 154 12.79 -4.30 5.41
C PHE A 154 13.63 -5.44 6.00
N ASN A 155 14.69 -5.87 5.31
CA ASN A 155 15.58 -6.94 5.75
C ASN A 155 16.41 -6.53 6.99
N SER A 156 16.82 -5.26 7.11
CA SER A 156 17.53 -4.78 8.30
C SER A 156 16.65 -4.82 9.56
N LYS A 157 15.35 -4.59 9.41
CA LYS A 157 14.37 -4.62 10.51
C LYS A 157 13.78 -6.01 10.79
N ASN A 158 14.08 -7.02 9.97
CA ASN A 158 13.60 -8.39 10.15
C ASN A 158 14.78 -9.38 10.07
N PRO A 159 15.47 -9.64 11.19
CA PRO A 159 16.69 -10.46 11.23
C PRO A 159 16.54 -11.87 10.63
N PHE A 160 15.31 -12.40 10.65
CA PHE A 160 14.98 -13.70 10.06
C PHE A 160 15.28 -13.81 8.55
N TYR A 161 15.30 -12.70 7.82
CA TYR A 161 15.54 -12.69 6.36
C TYR A 161 16.96 -12.29 5.97
N GLN A 162 17.88 -12.13 6.93
CA GLN A 162 19.29 -11.81 6.63
C GLN A 162 20.14 -13.04 6.28
N ASN A 163 19.64 -14.25 6.59
CA ASN A 163 20.36 -15.52 6.45
C ASN A 163 19.74 -16.46 5.40
N LEU A 164 18.93 -15.93 4.49
CA LEU A 164 18.36 -16.64 3.33
C LEU A 164 18.95 -16.04 2.05
#